data_AF-K0IJT9-F1
#
_entry.id   AF-K0IJT9-F1
#
_cell.length_a   1.000
_cell.length_b   1.000
_cell.length_c   1.000
_cell.angle_alpha   90.00
_cell.angle_beta   90.00
_cell.angle_gamma   90.00
#
_symmetry.space_group_name_H-M   'P 1'
#
loop_
_entity.id
_entity.type
_entity.pdbx_description
1 polymer ?
#
loop_
_entity_poly.entity_id
_entity_poly.type
_entity_poly.pdbx_seq_one_letter_code
_entity_poly.pdbx_strand_id
1 'polypeptide(L)'
;MAVNLSNVEQAIVSELKVSEDEAKAFLAIVKKGKMDAAKLSSALGWNDEQRALTAAKSLVGRGMVIEITATEFESLHPRFAITNRYRRCCEEDGIPFKKNLKVDNIGIVLEKPYEDARTK
;
A
#
# COMPACT_ATOMS: atom_id res chain seq x y z
N MET A 1 -14.53 -13.37 6.78
CA MET A 1 -13.66 -12.72 7.79
C MET A 1 -13.61 -11.24 7.48
N ALA A 2 -13.95 -10.38 8.44
CA ALA A 2 -13.80 -8.94 8.25
C ALA A 2 -12.31 -8.58 8.23
N VAL A 3 -11.90 -7.79 7.24
CA VAL A 3 -10.55 -7.21 7.22
C VAL A 3 -10.50 -6.12 8.29
N ASN A 4 -9.43 -6.08 9.06
CA ASN A 4 -9.17 -5.13 10.14
C ASN A 4 -7.69 -4.75 10.10
N LEU A 5 -7.31 -3.64 10.75
CA LEU A 5 -5.92 -3.17 10.78
C LEU A 5 -4.88 -4.20 11.25
N SER A 6 -5.28 -5.19 12.06
CA SER A 6 -4.40 -6.27 12.53
C SER A 6 -4.16 -7.37 11.49
N ASN A 7 -5.06 -7.54 10.51
CA ASN A 7 -4.97 -8.59 9.47
C ASN A 7 -4.86 -8.02 8.05
N VAL A 8 -4.96 -6.70 7.89
CA VAL A 8 -4.92 -6.01 6.59
C VAL A 8 -3.59 -6.23 5.89
N GLU A 9 -2.48 -6.30 6.62
CA GLU A 9 -1.16 -6.58 6.05
C GLU A 9 -1.13 -7.94 5.35
N GLN A 10 -1.58 -9.00 6.02
CA GLN A 10 -1.67 -10.34 5.43
C GLN A 10 -2.70 -10.39 4.29
N ALA A 11 -3.81 -9.66 4.41
CA ALA A 11 -4.80 -9.57 3.35
C ALA A 11 -4.22 -8.90 2.10
N ILE A 12 -3.40 -7.86 2.27
CA ILE A 12 -2.70 -7.20 1.15
C ILE A 12 -1.72 -8.17 0.50
N VAL A 13 -0.86 -8.83 1.29
CA VAL A 13 0.11 -9.81 0.77
C VAL A 13 -0.59 -10.92 -0.01
N SER A 14 -1.66 -11.49 0.54
CA SER A 14 -2.38 -12.61 -0.05
C SER A 14 -3.20 -12.22 -1.28
N GLU A 15 -3.88 -11.07 -1.27
CA GLU A 15 -4.83 -10.70 -2.34
C GLU A 15 -4.15 -9.88 -3.44
N LEU A 16 -3.11 -9.10 -3.13
CA LEU A 16 -2.42 -8.21 -4.08
C LEU A 16 -1.08 -8.78 -4.56
N LYS A 17 -0.70 -9.97 -4.08
CA LYS A 17 0.56 -10.66 -4.38
C LYS A 17 1.77 -9.72 -4.29
N VAL A 18 1.82 -8.98 -3.18
CA VAL A 18 2.93 -8.11 -2.83
C VAL A 18 3.72 -8.74 -1.69
N SER A 19 4.98 -8.36 -1.57
CA SER A 19 5.83 -8.81 -0.48
C SER A 19 5.43 -8.15 0.84
N GLU A 20 5.77 -8.77 1.97
CA GLU A 20 5.48 -8.21 3.31
C GLU A 20 6.12 -6.83 3.51
N ASP A 21 7.31 -6.63 2.94
CA ASP A 21 8.01 -5.33 2.95
C ASP A 21 7.21 -4.25 2.21
N GLU A 22 6.71 -4.56 1.02
CA GLU A 22 5.84 -3.67 0.25
C GLU A 22 4.53 -3.38 1.01
N ALA A 23 3.89 -4.39 1.59
CA ALA A 23 2.66 -4.21 2.35
C ALA A 23 2.86 -3.28 3.56
N LYS A 24 3.95 -3.48 4.31
CA LYS A 24 4.34 -2.62 5.43
C LYS A 24 4.63 -1.19 4.99
N ALA A 25 5.38 -1.03 3.91
CA ALA A 25 5.70 0.27 3.37
C ALA A 25 4.44 1.03 2.93
N PHE A 26 3.54 0.35 2.22
CA PHE A 26 2.27 0.94 1.81
C PHE A 26 1.42 1.36 3.02
N LEU A 27 1.30 0.50 4.03
CA LEU A 27 0.58 0.79 5.27
C LEU A 27 1.15 2.02 6.00
N ALA A 28 2.47 2.15 6.05
CA ALA A 28 3.13 3.29 6.67
C ALA A 28 2.80 4.59 5.91
N ILE A 29 2.91 4.58 4.57
CA ILE A 29 2.60 5.73 3.71
C ILE A 29 1.12 6.11 3.85
N VAL A 30 0.19 5.14 3.85
CA VAL A 30 -1.24 5.43 4.02
C VAL A 30 -1.54 6.05 5.38
N LYS A 31 -0.90 5.58 6.46
CA LYS A 31 -1.16 6.05 7.84
C LYS A 31 -0.55 7.41 8.17
N LYS A 32 0.55 7.79 7.52
CA LYS A 32 1.23 9.08 7.80
C LYS A 32 1.18 10.05 6.62
N GLY A 33 0.60 9.65 5.50
CA GLY A 33 0.52 10.43 4.27
C GLY A 33 1.87 10.55 3.56
N LYS A 34 2.12 11.73 2.99
CA LYS A 34 3.35 12.06 2.26
C LYS A 34 4.57 11.84 3.15
N MET A 35 5.50 11.00 2.71
CA MET A 35 6.74 10.71 3.43
C MET A 35 7.91 10.39 2.50
N ASP A 36 9.12 10.63 3.00
CA ASP A 36 10.36 10.28 2.32
C ASP A 36 10.87 8.88 2.70
N ALA A 37 11.79 8.34 1.90
CA ALA A 37 12.41 7.02 2.13
C ALA A 37 13.06 6.89 3.52
N ALA A 38 13.65 7.97 4.05
CA ALA A 38 14.29 7.97 5.37
C ALA A 38 13.26 7.89 6.50
N LYS A 39 12.15 8.62 6.39
CA LYS A 39 11.00 8.51 7.32
C LYS A 39 10.33 7.16 7.22
N LEU A 40 10.24 6.59 6.03
CA LEU A 40 9.68 5.27 5.80
C LEU A 40 10.54 4.19 6.48
N SER A 41 11.86 4.21 6.25
CA SER A 41 12.79 3.27 6.89
C SER A 41 12.74 3.40 8.42
N SER A 42 12.74 4.63 8.93
CA SER A 42 12.61 4.91 10.37
C SER A 42 11.27 4.44 10.95
N ALA A 43 10.16 4.62 10.21
CA ALA A 43 8.84 4.17 10.64
C ALA A 43 8.72 2.64 10.68
N LEU A 44 9.45 1.95 9.80
CA LEU A 44 9.47 0.49 9.70
C LEU A 44 10.58 -0.16 10.54
N GLY A 45 11.47 0.64 11.14
CA GLY A 45 12.65 0.13 11.85
C GLY A 45 13.67 -0.54 10.92
N TRP A 46 13.68 -0.17 9.63
CA TRP A 46 14.67 -0.66 8.69
C TRP A 46 15.93 0.17 8.82
N ASN A 47 17.04 -0.48 9.19
CA ASN A 47 18.36 0.15 9.22
C ASN A 47 18.86 0.55 7.81
N ASP A 48 18.20 0.06 6.75
CA ASP A 48 18.60 0.26 5.37
C ASP A 48 17.56 1.11 4.63
N GLU A 49 17.95 2.36 4.31
CA GLU A 49 17.10 3.29 3.55
C GLU A 49 16.88 2.82 2.10
N GLN A 50 17.87 2.15 1.49
CA GLN A 50 17.71 1.62 0.14
C GLN A 50 16.64 0.53 0.07
N ARG A 51 16.49 -0.28 1.12
CA ARG A 51 15.37 -1.23 1.24
C ARG A 51 14.02 -0.51 1.22
N ALA A 52 13.89 0.58 1.98
CA ALA A 52 12.68 1.42 2.01
C ALA A 52 12.38 2.03 0.64
N LEU A 53 13.40 2.60 0.00
CA LEU A 53 13.29 3.22 -1.31
C LEU A 53 12.94 2.20 -2.40
N THR A 54 13.54 1.01 -2.38
CA THR A 54 13.24 -0.07 -3.33
C THR A 54 11.80 -0.57 -3.17
N ALA A 55 11.35 -0.78 -1.93
CA ALA A 55 9.97 -1.17 -1.67
C ALA A 55 8.98 -0.09 -2.14
N ALA A 56 9.25 1.19 -1.82
CA ALA A 56 8.42 2.30 -2.26
C ALA A 56 8.36 2.41 -3.79
N LYS A 57 9.50 2.36 -4.49
CA LYS A 57 9.54 2.39 -5.96
C LYS A 57 8.82 1.20 -6.58
N SER A 58 8.92 0.02 -5.99
CA SER A 58 8.16 -1.15 -6.43
C SER A 58 6.65 -0.92 -6.28
N LEU A 59 6.21 -0.34 -5.15
CA LEU A 59 4.81 0.06 -4.95
C LEU A 59 4.35 1.11 -5.97
N VAL A 60 5.21 2.04 -6.39
CA VAL A 60 4.94 3.02 -7.46
C VAL A 60 4.73 2.30 -8.78
N GLY A 61 5.66 1.42 -9.16
CA GLY A 61 5.56 0.62 -10.38
C GLY A 61 4.31 -0.25 -10.40
N ARG A 62 3.85 -0.69 -9.23
CA ARG A 62 2.61 -1.46 -9.03
C ARG A 62 1.33 -0.62 -8.97
N GLY A 63 1.44 0.71 -8.98
CA GLY A 63 0.31 1.64 -9.03
C GLY A 63 -0.43 1.84 -7.71
N MET A 64 0.24 1.60 -6.58
CA MET A 64 -0.35 1.76 -5.24
C MET A 64 0.03 3.08 -4.56
N VAL A 65 1.24 3.58 -4.83
CA VAL A 65 1.74 4.87 -4.34
C VAL A 65 2.24 5.69 -5.52
N ILE A 66 2.41 6.98 -5.31
CA ILE A 66 2.97 7.91 -6.29
C ILE A 66 4.29 8.44 -5.77
N GLU A 67 5.27 8.56 -6.69
CA GLU A 67 6.52 9.25 -6.43
C GLU A 67 6.28 10.73 -6.73
N ILE A 68 6.42 11.60 -5.72
CA ILE A 68 6.34 13.05 -5.88
C ILE A 68 7.71 13.61 -6.27
N THR A 69 8.76 13.05 -5.70
CA THR A 69 10.16 13.44 -5.94
C THR A 69 11.03 12.19 -5.77
N ALA A 70 12.30 12.24 -6.17
CA ALA A 70 13.21 11.08 -6.16
C ALA A 70 13.29 10.30 -4.82
N THR A 71 12.92 10.94 -3.70
CA THR A 71 12.88 10.33 -2.37
C THR A 71 11.53 10.48 -1.66
N GLU A 72 10.57 11.22 -2.21
CA GLU A 72 9.27 11.52 -1.58
C GLU A 72 8.15 10.71 -2.24
N PHE A 73 7.37 10.01 -1.41
CA PHE A 73 6.27 9.16 -1.83
C PHE A 73 4.98 9.58 -1.14
N GLU A 74 3.88 9.46 -1.87
CA GLU A 74 2.55 9.72 -1.35
C GLU A 74 1.62 8.54 -1.70
N SER A 75 0.74 8.18 -0.77
CA SER A 75 -0.27 7.16 -1.06
C SER A 75 -1.43 7.79 -1.83
N LEU A 76 -1.86 7.12 -2.89
CA LEU A 76 -3.17 7.37 -3.49
C LEU A 76 -4.28 7.02 -2.50
N HIS A 77 -5.51 7.44 -2.81
CA HIS A 77 -6.66 6.99 -2.03
C HIS A 77 -6.64 5.45 -1.93
N PRO A 78 -6.71 4.86 -0.73
CA PRO A 78 -6.45 3.44 -0.54
C PRO A 78 -7.38 2.56 -1.37
N ARG A 79 -8.64 2.95 -1.54
CA ARG A 79 -9.57 2.25 -2.44
C ARG A 79 -9.10 2.20 -3.89
N PHE A 80 -8.52 3.28 -4.41
CA PHE A 80 -7.96 3.31 -5.76
C PHE A 80 -6.68 2.48 -5.85
N ALA A 81 -5.74 2.65 -4.92
CA ALA A 81 -4.49 1.90 -4.88
C ALA A 81 -4.71 0.38 -4.89
N ILE A 82 -5.58 -0.08 -3.99
CA ILE A 82 -5.90 -1.50 -3.80
C ILE A 82 -6.64 -2.06 -5.01
N THR A 83 -7.63 -1.34 -5.54
CA THR A 83 -8.38 -1.77 -6.74
C THR A 83 -7.48 -1.84 -7.97
N ASN A 84 -6.61 -0.85 -8.16
CA ASN A 84 -5.70 -0.78 -9.30
C ASN A 84 -4.71 -1.94 -9.29
N ARG A 85 -4.11 -2.22 -8.13
CA ARG A 85 -3.20 -3.34 -7.99
C ARG A 85 -3.91 -4.69 -8.16
N TYR A 86 -5.08 -4.87 -7.57
CA TYR A 86 -5.85 -6.10 -7.73
C TYR A 86 -6.25 -6.33 -9.19
N ARG A 87 -6.64 -5.27 -9.91
CA ARG A 87 -6.91 -5.33 -11.34
C ARG A 87 -5.69 -5.81 -12.13
N ARG A 88 -4.50 -5.24 -11.86
CA ARG A 88 -3.25 -5.70 -12.48
C ARG A 88 -2.95 -7.16 -12.16
N CYS A 89 -3.14 -7.61 -10.92
CA CYS A 89 -2.98 -9.03 -10.59
C CYS A 89 -3.94 -9.92 -11.39
N CYS A 90 -5.21 -9.51 -11.55
CA CYS A 90 -6.14 -10.25 -12.40
C CYS A 90 -5.67 -10.32 -13.85
N GLU A 91 -5.12 -9.22 -14.38
CA GLU A 91 -4.55 -9.17 -15.74
C GLU A 91 -3.30 -10.07 -15.87
N GLU A 92 -2.41 -10.06 -14.87
CA GLU A 92 -1.21 -10.92 -14.81
C GLU A 92 -1.55 -12.41 -14.72
N ASP A 93 -2.60 -12.78 -13.97
CA ASP A 93 -3.09 -14.15 -13.83
C ASP A 93 -4.03 -14.59 -14.98
N GLY A 94 -4.37 -13.69 -15.91
CA GLY A 94 -5.30 -13.97 -17.00
C GLY A 94 -6.74 -14.24 -16.55
N ILE A 95 -7.12 -13.78 -15.36
CA ILE A 95 -8.47 -13.95 -14.81
C ILE A 95 -9.31 -12.68 -15.00
N PRO A 96 -10.63 -12.80 -15.21
CA PRO A 96 -11.49 -11.63 -15.32
C PRO A 96 -11.55 -10.88 -13.98
N PHE A 97 -11.33 -9.56 -14.03
CA PHE A 97 -11.51 -8.69 -12.87
C PHE A 97 -12.95 -8.84 -12.34
N LYS A 98 -13.07 -9.35 -11.12
CA LYS A 98 -14.34 -9.53 -10.42
C LYS A 98 -14.28 -8.83 -9.07
N LYS A 99 -15.41 -8.25 -8.66
CA LYS A 99 -15.55 -7.63 -7.34
C LYS A 99 -15.16 -8.64 -6.25
N ASN A 100 -14.19 -8.26 -5.42
CA ASN A 100 -13.71 -9.07 -4.30
C ASN A 100 -13.97 -8.30 -3.00
N LEU A 101 -14.85 -8.85 -2.16
CA LEU A 101 -15.24 -8.26 -0.89
C LEU A 101 -14.04 -8.03 0.03
N LYS A 102 -12.99 -8.86 -0.04
CA LYS A 102 -11.78 -8.65 0.78
C LYS A 102 -11.03 -7.41 0.32
N VAL A 103 -10.83 -7.25 -0.98
CA VAL A 103 -10.15 -6.11 -1.61
C VAL A 103 -10.90 -4.81 -1.30
N ASP A 104 -12.23 -4.81 -1.44
CA ASP A 104 -13.07 -3.68 -1.02
C ASP A 104 -12.90 -3.37 0.48
N ASN A 105 -12.93 -4.39 1.34
CA ASN A 105 -12.75 -4.20 2.79
C ASN A 105 -11.36 -3.67 3.15
N ILE A 106 -10.29 -4.11 2.48
CA ILE A 106 -8.95 -3.56 2.67
C ILE A 106 -8.96 -2.05 2.41
N GLY A 107 -9.55 -1.62 1.29
CA GLY A 107 -9.67 -0.20 0.95
C GLY A 107 -10.43 0.60 2.00
N ILE A 108 -11.54 0.06 2.53
CA ILE A 108 -12.36 0.71 3.56
C ILE A 108 -11.62 0.81 4.91
N VAL A 109 -10.93 -0.26 5.31
CA VAL A 109 -10.15 -0.28 6.58
C VAL A 109 -9.02 0.74 6.55
N LEU A 110 -8.42 0.93 5.37
CA LEU A 110 -7.36 1.89 5.14
C LEU A 110 -7.85 3.31 4.91
N GLU A 111 -9.14 3.52 4.62
CA GLU A 111 -9.74 4.84 4.42
C GLU A 111 -9.66 5.67 5.70
N LYS A 112 -10.01 5.09 6.85
CA LYS A 112 -9.90 5.76 8.16
C LYS A 112 -8.49 6.30 8.46
N PRO A 113 -7.42 5.49 8.45
CA PRO A 113 -6.08 6.00 8.71
C PRO A 113 -5.58 6.97 7.63
N TYR A 114 -6.03 6.81 6.38
CA TYR A 114 -5.72 7.76 5.31
C TYR A 114 -6.35 9.14 5.53
N GLU A 115 -7.62 9.18 5.94
CA GLU A 115 -8.31 10.43 6.27
C GLU A 115 -7.68 11.08 7.51
N ASP A 116 -7.38 10.32 8.56
CA ASP A 116 -6.74 10.80 9.79
C ASP A 116 -5.36 11.44 9.49
N ALA A 117 -4.58 10.83 8.60
CA ALA A 117 -3.29 11.37 8.15
C ALA A 117 -3.41 12.72 7.42
N ARG A 118 -4.56 13.01 6.81
CA ARG A 118 -4.82 14.24 6.03
C ARG A 118 -5.61 15.31 6.77
N THR A 119 -6.23 14.97 7.91
CA THR A 119 -7.00 15.91 8.74
C THR A 119 -6.18 16.51 9.88
N LYS A 120 -4.86 16.33 9.91
CA LYS A 120 -3.94 16.85 10.92
C LYS A 120 -2.96 17.87 10.39
#